data_AF-A0A0D7AW06-F1
#
_entry.id   AF-A0A0D7AW06-F1
#
_cell.length_a   1.000
_cell.length_b   1.000
_cell.length_c   1.000
_cell.angle_alpha   90.00
_cell.angle_beta   90.00
_cell.angle_gamma   90.00
#
_symmetry.space_group_name_H-M   'P 1'
#
loop_
_entity.id
_entity.type
_entity.pdbx_description
1 polymer ?
#
loop_
_entity_poly.entity_id
_entity_poly.type
_entity_poly.pdbx_seq_one_letter_code
_entity_poly.pdbx_strand_id
1 'polypeptide(L)'
;RLGLSYHNTAGMHDRLEDIPRRAGKWHVKHITYPDRPNEPFTICHQDIIESIQSLWGDPDLEQHIVYQPRRIFADAQKDRRIYNEMWSGKWWWQIQVRTSFSLCILLTNYLQKLLPKGCTVAPLIISTDKTQLTQFSGSKQAYPVYLTLGNIPSRLRRKPSQQACILLAYLPVEKVQRVSLGKKVVSAQYQQLFHTAMSTIFAPLKDAGLNGVELTSGSGAVCRVHPILAAYVADYPEQCLVTCSKQKTCPKCTAGLTDIGSSAEFPKRTPKGQKEIMDAARNTT
;
A
#
# COMPACT_ATOMS: atom_id res chain seq x y z
N ARG A 1 22.26 -18.86 -26.59
CA ARG A 1 20.79 -18.81 -26.74
C ARG A 1 20.18 -19.17 -25.39
N LEU A 2 19.31 -18.33 -24.80
CA LEU A 2 18.73 -18.50 -23.44
C LEU A 2 17.78 -19.71 -23.27
N GLY A 3 17.71 -20.62 -24.23
CA GLY A 3 16.80 -21.77 -24.18
C GLY A 3 15.32 -21.44 -24.29
N LEU A 4 14.92 -20.16 -24.45
CA LEU A 4 13.52 -19.66 -24.35
C LEU A 4 12.60 -19.92 -25.58
N SER A 5 13.00 -20.73 -26.57
CA SER A 5 12.12 -21.14 -27.70
C SER A 5 11.00 -22.16 -27.37
N TYR A 6 9.73 -21.77 -27.48
CA TYR A 6 8.56 -22.66 -27.33
C TYR A 6 7.90 -22.94 -28.68
N HIS A 7 7.23 -24.10 -28.81
CA HIS A 7 6.54 -24.51 -30.04
C HIS A 7 5.02 -24.30 -30.00
N ASN A 8 4.43 -24.13 -28.81
CA ASN A 8 3.00 -23.92 -28.62
C ASN A 8 2.74 -23.11 -27.35
N THR A 9 1.49 -22.71 -27.14
CA THR A 9 1.06 -21.90 -25.98
C THR A 9 1.29 -22.62 -24.66
N ALA A 10 1.12 -23.94 -24.61
CA ALA A 10 1.39 -24.73 -23.40
C ALA A 10 2.87 -24.66 -22.99
N GLY A 11 3.80 -24.92 -23.92
CA GLY A 11 5.23 -24.80 -23.67
C GLY A 11 5.72 -23.37 -23.40
N MET A 12 4.95 -22.35 -23.80
CA MET A 12 5.18 -20.98 -23.35
C MET A 12 4.79 -20.81 -21.87
N HIS A 13 3.62 -21.33 -21.47
CA HIS A 13 3.16 -21.29 -20.08
C HIS A 13 4.07 -22.08 -19.14
N ASP A 14 4.46 -23.30 -19.50
CA ASP A 14 5.39 -24.13 -18.71
C ASP A 14 6.68 -23.36 -18.42
N ARG A 15 7.22 -22.68 -19.43
CA ARG A 15 8.45 -21.88 -19.27
C ARG A 15 8.26 -20.60 -18.48
N LEU A 16 7.09 -19.99 -18.55
CA LEU A 16 6.76 -18.85 -17.70
C LEU A 16 6.61 -19.31 -16.24
N GLU A 17 6.12 -20.53 -16.01
CA GLU A 17 6.02 -21.14 -14.67
C GLU A 17 7.38 -21.52 -14.09
N ASP A 18 8.33 -21.94 -14.94
CA ASP A 18 9.72 -22.26 -14.56
C ASP A 18 10.55 -21.03 -14.16
N ILE A 19 10.14 -19.81 -14.54
CA ILE A 19 10.85 -18.58 -14.13
C ILE A 19 10.70 -18.43 -12.62
N PRO A 20 11.81 -18.42 -11.85
CA PRO A 20 11.74 -18.29 -10.40
C PRO A 20 10.94 -17.06 -10.02
N ARG A 21 9.90 -17.26 -9.22
CA ARG A 21 9.09 -16.14 -8.74
C ARG A 21 9.97 -15.29 -7.85
N ARG A 22 10.14 -14.03 -8.25
CA ARG A 22 10.93 -13.06 -7.49
C ARG A 22 10.35 -12.84 -6.10
N ALA A 23 9.02 -12.87 -5.99
CA ALA A 23 8.28 -12.66 -4.76
C ALA A 23 7.45 -13.91 -4.42
N GLY A 24 6.81 -13.87 -3.26
CA GLY A 24 6.15 -15.02 -2.62
C GLY A 24 5.16 -15.79 -3.48
N LYS A 25 4.66 -16.91 -2.93
CA LYS A 25 3.63 -17.70 -3.62
C LYS A 25 2.35 -16.89 -3.79
N TRP A 26 1.65 -17.12 -4.89
CA TRP A 26 0.31 -16.56 -5.08
C TRP A 26 -0.70 -17.41 -4.31
N HIS A 27 -1.50 -16.74 -3.51
CA HIS A 27 -2.60 -17.30 -2.74
C HIS A 27 -3.93 -16.82 -3.31
N VAL A 28 -4.93 -17.67 -3.23
CA VAL A 28 -6.32 -17.33 -3.57
C VAL A 28 -7.13 -17.36 -2.29
N LYS A 29 -7.86 -16.28 -2.02
CA LYS A 29 -8.82 -16.20 -0.90
C LYS A 29 -10.19 -15.81 -1.43
N HIS A 30 -11.21 -16.34 -0.79
CA HIS A 30 -12.61 -16.02 -1.07
C HIS A 30 -13.19 -15.21 0.08
N ILE A 31 -13.77 -14.05 -0.24
CA ILE A 31 -14.54 -13.24 0.71
C ILE A 31 -16.02 -13.52 0.48
N THR A 32 -16.70 -13.98 1.52
CA THR A 32 -18.14 -14.18 1.54
C THR A 32 -18.78 -13.26 2.57
N TYR A 33 -20.01 -12.81 2.32
CA TYR A 33 -20.77 -12.04 3.29
C TYR A 33 -22.04 -12.80 3.70
N PRO A 34 -22.51 -12.68 4.97
CA PRO A 34 -23.68 -13.40 5.46
C PRO A 34 -24.96 -13.13 4.66
N ASP A 35 -25.10 -11.93 4.10
CA ASP A 35 -26.23 -11.52 3.26
C ASP A 35 -26.20 -12.11 1.84
N ARG A 36 -25.06 -12.71 1.43
CA ARG A 36 -24.84 -13.31 0.10
C ARG A 36 -23.82 -14.46 0.18
N PRO A 37 -24.15 -15.55 0.87
CA PRO A 37 -23.20 -16.65 1.10
C PRO A 37 -22.77 -17.37 -0.18
N ASN A 38 -23.58 -17.29 -1.24
CA ASN A 38 -23.35 -17.98 -2.52
C ASN A 38 -22.57 -17.15 -3.55
N GLU A 39 -22.16 -15.93 -3.21
CA GLU A 39 -21.40 -15.03 -4.10
C GLU A 39 -20.01 -14.73 -3.52
N PRO A 40 -19.05 -15.68 -3.61
CA PRO A 40 -17.70 -15.46 -3.11
C PRO A 40 -16.92 -14.52 -4.02
N PHE A 41 -16.35 -13.46 -3.44
CA PHE A 41 -15.42 -12.58 -4.15
C PHE A 41 -13.99 -13.12 -4.06
N THR A 42 -13.36 -13.32 -5.21
CA THR A 42 -12.02 -13.90 -5.27
C THR A 42 -10.93 -12.83 -5.21
N ILE A 43 -9.94 -13.03 -4.35
CA ILE A 43 -8.72 -12.24 -4.24
C ILE A 43 -7.54 -13.14 -4.55
N CYS A 44 -6.70 -12.72 -5.49
CA CYS A 44 -5.39 -13.32 -5.71
C CYS A 44 -4.34 -12.40 -5.09
N HIS A 45 -3.51 -12.88 -4.17
CA HIS A 45 -2.49 -12.05 -3.53
C HIS A 45 -1.24 -12.85 -3.17
N GLN A 46 -0.12 -12.17 -3.02
CA GLN A 46 1.10 -12.71 -2.44
C GLN A 46 1.15 -12.42 -0.95
N ASP A 47 2.01 -13.12 -0.21
CA ASP A 47 2.33 -12.73 1.15
C ASP A 47 3.12 -11.39 1.13
N ILE A 48 2.65 -10.43 1.92
CA ILE A 48 3.24 -9.08 1.93
C ILE A 48 4.64 -9.08 2.55
N ILE A 49 4.92 -9.97 3.50
CA ILE A 49 6.24 -10.09 4.15
C ILE A 49 7.22 -10.75 3.19
N GLU A 50 6.82 -11.82 2.49
CA GLU A 50 7.65 -12.42 1.44
C GLU A 50 7.94 -11.42 0.32
N SER A 51 6.97 -10.57 -0.03
CA SER A 51 7.18 -9.49 -1.01
C SER A 51 8.16 -8.42 -0.51
N ILE A 52 8.12 -8.06 0.77
CA ILE A 52 9.11 -7.15 1.37
C ILE A 52 10.50 -7.80 1.38
N GLN A 53 10.59 -9.07 1.80
CA GLN A 53 11.84 -9.86 1.80
C GLN A 53 12.48 -9.89 0.41
N SER A 54 11.68 -10.10 -0.63
CA SER A 54 12.12 -10.09 -2.02
C SER A 54 12.77 -8.77 -2.44
N LEU A 55 12.17 -7.63 -2.10
CA LEU A 55 12.76 -6.31 -2.41
C LEU A 55 13.98 -6.00 -1.54
N TRP A 56 13.97 -6.43 -0.28
CA TRP A 56 15.03 -6.15 0.67
C TRP A 56 16.29 -6.98 0.42
N GLY A 57 16.10 -8.24 0.03
CA GLY A 57 17.15 -9.21 -0.24
C GLY A 57 17.67 -9.20 -1.68
N ASP A 58 17.18 -8.33 -2.55
CA ASP A 58 17.64 -8.25 -3.94
C ASP A 58 19.09 -7.72 -4.01
N PRO A 59 20.06 -8.52 -4.51
CA PRO A 59 21.45 -8.08 -4.68
C PRO A 59 21.59 -6.85 -5.58
N ASP A 60 20.74 -6.69 -6.59
CA ASP A 60 20.80 -5.55 -7.51
C ASP A 60 20.37 -4.23 -6.84
N LEU A 61 19.61 -4.32 -5.74
CA LEU A 61 19.15 -3.16 -4.96
C LEU A 61 19.99 -2.89 -3.72
N GLU A 62 20.84 -3.83 -3.30
CA GLU A 62 21.56 -3.84 -2.03
C GLU A 62 22.31 -2.53 -1.76
N GLN A 63 23.13 -2.09 -2.71
CA GLN A 63 23.94 -0.87 -2.61
C GLN A 63 23.10 0.43 -2.60
N HIS A 64 21.82 0.33 -2.92
CA HIS A 64 20.90 1.45 -3.05
C HIS A 64 19.90 1.55 -1.90
N ILE A 65 19.74 0.50 -1.08
CA ILE A 65 18.82 0.50 0.06
C ILE A 65 19.34 1.47 1.14
N VAL A 66 18.47 2.41 1.54
CA VAL A 66 18.74 3.34 2.63
C VAL A 66 18.12 2.83 3.94
N TYR A 67 18.95 2.66 4.97
CA TYR A 67 18.54 2.09 6.26
C TYR A 67 18.18 3.13 7.34
N GLN A 68 18.44 4.42 7.09
CA GLN A 68 18.23 5.45 8.09
C GLN A 68 17.75 6.77 7.49
N PRO A 69 16.89 7.52 8.21
CA PRO A 69 16.49 8.85 7.78
C PRO A 69 17.69 9.81 7.80
N ARG A 70 17.71 10.76 6.86
CA ARG A 70 18.75 11.79 6.74
C ARG A 70 18.14 13.17 6.65
N ARG A 71 18.82 14.12 7.28
CA ARG A 71 18.43 15.53 7.30
C ARG A 71 19.28 16.27 6.28
N ILE A 72 18.71 16.54 5.10
CA ILE A 72 19.39 17.26 4.01
C ILE A 72 19.01 18.75 4.08
N PHE A 73 20.00 19.62 3.92
CA PHE A 73 19.86 21.08 3.94
C PHE A 73 20.53 21.67 2.70
N ALA A 74 20.01 22.79 2.22
CA ALA A 74 20.52 23.47 1.03
C ALA A 74 21.70 24.42 1.32
N ASP A 75 21.96 24.68 2.59
CA ASP A 75 22.92 25.66 3.09
C ASP A 75 23.67 25.10 4.31
N ALA A 76 24.82 25.68 4.63
CA ALA A 76 25.64 25.26 5.77
C ALA A 76 25.00 25.62 7.11
N GLN A 77 24.18 26.67 7.10
CA GLN A 77 23.43 27.23 8.24
C GLN A 77 22.29 26.31 8.70
N LYS A 78 21.84 25.38 7.83
CA LYS A 78 20.74 24.43 8.04
C LYS A 78 19.35 25.07 8.14
N ASP A 79 19.16 26.20 7.48
CA ASP A 79 17.91 26.95 7.49
C ASP A 79 16.89 26.37 6.51
N ARG A 80 17.35 25.96 5.33
CA ARG A 80 16.46 25.43 4.27
C ARG A 80 16.57 23.93 4.12
N ARG A 81 15.49 23.23 4.51
CA ARG A 81 15.32 21.79 4.36
C ARG A 81 15.06 21.37 2.91
N ILE A 82 15.73 20.31 2.46
CA ILE A 82 15.45 19.65 1.17
C ILE A 82 14.66 18.35 1.43
N TYR A 83 13.55 18.18 0.73
CA TYR A 83 12.74 16.97 0.73
C TYR A 83 12.65 16.41 -0.70
N ASN A 84 13.19 15.23 -0.94
CA ASN A 84 13.21 14.58 -2.26
C ASN A 84 12.90 13.08 -2.21
N GLU A 85 13.39 12.40 -1.18
CA GLU A 85 13.25 10.96 -0.98
C GLU A 85 12.62 10.66 0.38
N MET A 86 12.14 9.44 0.58
CA MET A 86 11.41 9.09 1.81
C MET A 86 12.28 9.30 3.07
N TRP A 87 13.58 8.99 3.00
CA TRP A 87 14.51 9.18 4.12
C TRP A 87 14.80 10.65 4.44
N SER A 88 14.53 11.58 3.53
CA SER A 88 14.58 13.03 3.81
C SER A 88 13.31 13.55 4.50
N GLY A 89 12.22 12.77 4.44
CA GLY A 89 10.92 13.13 4.96
C GLY A 89 10.87 13.23 6.48
N LYS A 90 10.08 14.19 6.99
CA LYS A 90 9.83 14.32 8.43
C LYS A 90 9.23 13.04 9.04
N TRP A 91 8.40 12.33 8.29
CA TRP A 91 7.71 11.12 8.73
C TRP A 91 8.68 10.03 9.21
N TRP A 92 9.67 9.65 8.38
CA TRP A 92 10.61 8.58 8.75
C TRP A 92 11.43 8.98 9.97
N TRP A 93 11.87 10.23 10.04
CA TRP A 93 12.55 10.75 11.23
C TRP A 93 11.69 10.64 12.49
N GLN A 94 10.39 10.94 12.38
CA GLN A 94 9.44 10.82 13.50
C GLN A 94 9.20 9.37 13.93
N ILE A 95 9.20 8.42 13.01
CA ILE A 95 8.98 7.00 13.32
C ILE A 95 10.24 6.33 13.88
N GLN A 96 11.43 6.60 13.30
CA GLN A 96 12.65 5.87 13.63
C GLN A 96 13.55 6.58 14.66
N VAL A 97 13.52 7.91 14.77
CA VAL A 97 14.49 8.68 15.58
C VAL A 97 13.87 9.36 16.80
N ARG A 98 12.57 9.68 16.81
CA ARG A 98 11.99 10.48 17.91
C ARG A 98 11.85 9.68 19.20
N THR A 99 12.73 9.99 20.15
CA THR A 99 12.80 9.53 21.56
C THR A 99 11.93 10.29 22.56
N SER A 100 11.23 11.37 22.19
CA SER A 100 10.30 12.08 23.09
C SER A 100 9.56 13.19 22.33
N PHE A 101 8.25 13.03 22.13
CA PHE A 101 7.27 14.12 22.32
C PHE A 101 5.85 13.59 22.15
N SER A 102 5.09 13.72 23.23
CA SER A 102 3.65 13.49 23.37
C SER A 102 2.85 14.45 22.47
N LEU A 103 2.78 14.21 21.15
CA LEU A 103 1.83 14.89 20.26
C LEU A 103 1.53 14.15 18.94
N CYS A 104 1.68 12.82 18.94
CA CYS A 104 0.97 11.96 18.01
C CYS A 104 0.27 10.93 18.90
N ILE A 105 -0.90 11.28 19.42
CA ILE A 105 -1.65 10.45 20.39
C ILE A 105 -2.98 9.95 19.81
N LEU A 106 -3.33 10.31 18.57
CA LEU A 106 -4.62 9.89 17.99
C LEU A 106 -4.49 8.86 16.85
N LEU A 107 -3.27 8.41 16.53
CA LEU A 107 -3.02 7.36 15.51
C LEU A 107 -2.15 6.20 16.02
N THR A 108 -1.73 6.24 17.27
CA THR A 108 -0.48 5.61 17.74
C THR A 108 -0.63 4.92 19.09
N ASN A 109 -1.85 4.52 19.47
CA ASN A 109 -2.03 3.62 20.62
C ASN A 109 -1.47 2.20 20.38
N TYR A 110 -1.02 1.89 19.16
CA TYR A 110 -0.38 0.61 18.83
C TYR A 110 1.14 0.69 18.66
N LEU A 111 1.71 1.83 18.20
CA LEU A 111 3.15 1.98 17.90
C LEU A 111 3.89 2.74 19.02
N GLN A 112 3.70 2.30 20.28
CA GLN A 112 4.33 2.93 21.45
C GLN A 112 5.61 2.21 21.90
N LYS A 113 6.35 1.62 20.94
CA LYS A 113 7.72 1.17 21.17
C LYS A 113 8.62 1.96 20.23
N LEU A 114 9.48 2.78 20.82
CA LEU A 114 10.67 3.28 20.15
C LEU A 114 11.37 2.09 19.51
N LEU A 115 11.75 2.20 18.23
CA LEU A 115 12.49 1.13 17.57
C LEU A 115 13.76 0.83 18.38
N PRO A 116 14.01 -0.42 18.78
CA PRO A 116 15.21 -0.79 19.49
C PRO A 116 16.45 -0.34 18.71
N LYS A 117 17.53 0.00 19.42
CA LYS A 117 18.82 0.31 18.79
C LYS A 117 19.21 -0.85 17.85
N GLY A 118 19.58 -0.53 16.61
CA GLY A 118 19.94 -1.52 15.59
C GLY A 118 18.78 -1.95 14.67
N CYS A 119 17.55 -1.46 14.89
CA CYS A 119 16.42 -1.71 13.99
C CYS A 119 16.27 -0.62 12.92
N THR A 120 15.66 -0.96 11.80
CA THR A 120 15.34 -0.02 10.71
C THR A 120 13.89 -0.11 10.29
N VAL A 121 13.34 0.96 9.73
CA VAL A 121 12.00 0.98 9.14
C VAL A 121 12.10 0.60 7.67
N ALA A 122 11.15 -0.20 7.19
CA ALA A 122 10.83 -0.32 5.78
C ALA A 122 9.55 0.48 5.49
N PRO A 123 9.62 1.71 4.95
CA PRO A 123 8.43 2.48 4.61
C PRO A 123 7.74 1.84 3.41
N LEU A 124 6.56 1.27 3.59
CA LEU A 124 5.79 0.69 2.49
C LEU A 124 5.09 1.80 1.70
N ILE A 125 5.24 1.74 0.39
CA ILE A 125 4.52 2.57 -0.56
C ILE A 125 3.62 1.64 -1.37
N ILE A 126 2.32 1.87 -1.26
CA ILE A 126 1.30 1.09 -1.96
C ILE A 126 0.72 1.94 -3.07
N SER A 127 0.48 1.33 -4.22
CA SER A 127 -0.29 1.97 -5.27
C SER A 127 -1.33 1.03 -5.84
N THR A 128 -2.51 1.56 -6.11
CA THR A 128 -3.58 0.82 -6.78
C THR A 128 -4.05 1.58 -7.98
N ASP A 129 -4.22 0.88 -9.10
CA ASP A 129 -4.68 1.47 -10.35
C ASP A 129 -5.69 0.53 -10.99
N LYS A 130 -6.94 0.98 -11.13
CA LYS A 130 -7.99 0.17 -11.73
C LYS A 130 -7.86 0.24 -13.25
N THR A 131 -7.41 -0.86 -13.84
CA THR A 131 -7.07 -0.91 -15.26
C THR A 131 -8.07 -1.74 -16.06
N GLN A 132 -8.44 -1.26 -17.25
CA GLN A 132 -9.24 -2.03 -18.19
C GLN A 132 -8.31 -2.91 -19.03
N LEU A 133 -8.49 -4.23 -18.96
CA LEU A 133 -7.65 -5.19 -19.68
C LEU A 133 -8.03 -5.30 -21.17
N THR A 134 -9.28 -5.02 -21.53
CA THR A 134 -9.79 -5.15 -22.90
C THR A 134 -10.74 -4.01 -23.24
N GLN A 135 -10.46 -3.25 -24.30
CA GLN A 135 -11.34 -2.17 -24.78
C GLN A 135 -12.42 -2.64 -25.78
N PHE A 136 -12.21 -3.77 -26.47
CA PHE A 136 -13.00 -4.11 -27.66
C PHE A 136 -13.91 -5.35 -27.52
N SER A 137 -13.65 -6.30 -26.61
CA SER A 137 -14.60 -7.37 -26.28
C SER A 137 -14.38 -7.91 -24.86
N GLY A 138 -15.48 -8.14 -24.11
CA GLY A 138 -15.45 -8.76 -22.78
C GLY A 138 -15.31 -7.83 -21.58
N SER A 139 -14.96 -6.54 -21.76
CA SER A 139 -14.86 -5.52 -20.70
C SER A 139 -14.17 -6.02 -19.40
N LYS A 140 -13.11 -6.82 -19.54
CA LYS A 140 -12.38 -7.37 -18.40
C LYS A 140 -11.61 -6.24 -17.72
N GLN A 141 -11.70 -6.16 -16.41
CA GLN A 141 -11.02 -5.16 -15.60
C GLN A 141 -10.13 -5.87 -14.59
N ALA A 142 -8.96 -5.32 -14.34
CA ALA A 142 -8.08 -5.73 -13.26
C ALA A 142 -7.95 -4.58 -12.26
N TYR A 143 -7.79 -4.95 -10.99
CA TYR A 143 -7.50 -3.97 -9.96
C TYR A 143 -6.24 -4.37 -9.19
N PRO A 144 -5.05 -4.17 -9.79
CA PRO A 144 -3.78 -4.49 -9.17
C PRO A 144 -3.46 -3.61 -7.95
N VAL A 145 -2.81 -4.23 -6.97
CA VAL A 145 -2.13 -3.59 -5.84
C VAL A 145 -0.64 -3.78 -6.04
N TYR A 146 0.11 -2.69 -6.11
CA TYR A 146 1.55 -2.70 -6.19
C TYR A 146 2.18 -2.26 -4.87
N LEU A 147 3.36 -2.81 -4.60
CA LEU A 147 4.13 -2.62 -3.39
C LEU A 147 5.58 -2.24 -3.75
N THR A 148 6.10 -1.21 -3.10
CA THR A 148 7.52 -0.87 -3.15
C THR A 148 7.98 -0.29 -1.81
N LEU A 149 9.29 -0.20 -1.60
CA LEU A 149 9.89 0.30 -0.36
C LEU A 149 10.42 1.72 -0.54
N GLY A 150 10.16 2.58 0.43
CA GLY A 150 10.71 3.93 0.52
C GLY A 150 12.21 3.96 0.81
N ASN A 151 12.81 2.82 1.18
CA ASN A 151 14.25 2.65 1.27
C ASN A 151 14.93 2.69 -0.10
N ILE A 152 14.18 2.41 -1.17
CA ILE A 152 14.71 2.37 -2.54
C ILE A 152 14.53 3.75 -3.18
N PRO A 153 15.61 4.33 -3.77
CA PRO A 153 15.55 5.60 -4.47
C PRO A 153 14.44 5.66 -5.51
N SER A 154 13.75 6.80 -5.57
CA SER A 154 12.65 7.04 -6.51
C SER A 154 13.02 6.76 -7.98
N ARG A 155 14.26 7.05 -8.36
CA ARG A 155 14.79 6.78 -9.71
C ARG A 155 14.79 5.28 -10.05
N LEU A 156 15.08 4.40 -9.08
CA LEU A 156 15.11 2.95 -9.31
C LEU A 156 13.71 2.37 -9.31
N ARG A 157 12.82 2.85 -8.41
CA ARG A 157 11.40 2.48 -8.39
C ARG A 157 10.68 2.74 -9.71
N ARG A 158 11.13 3.73 -10.48
CA ARG A 158 10.57 4.11 -11.79
C ARG A 158 11.23 3.43 -12.99
N LYS A 159 12.24 2.57 -12.78
CA LYS A 159 12.91 1.84 -13.85
C LYS A 159 12.37 0.41 -13.91
N PRO A 160 11.61 0.02 -14.95
CA PRO A 160 11.07 -1.33 -15.06
C PRO A 160 12.15 -2.42 -15.03
N SER A 161 13.33 -2.16 -15.59
CA SER A 161 14.47 -3.07 -15.59
C SER A 161 15.05 -3.36 -14.20
N GLN A 162 14.76 -2.53 -13.21
CA GLN A 162 15.21 -2.71 -11.83
C GLN A 162 14.19 -3.48 -10.99
N GLN A 163 12.96 -3.67 -11.51
CA GLN A 163 11.91 -4.47 -10.86
C GLN A 163 11.69 -4.14 -9.36
N ALA A 164 11.95 -2.89 -8.97
CA ALA A 164 11.86 -2.42 -7.59
C ALA A 164 10.41 -2.21 -7.10
N CYS A 165 9.44 -2.78 -7.80
CA CYS A 165 8.02 -2.71 -7.53
C CYS A 165 7.40 -4.09 -7.78
N ILE A 166 6.71 -4.62 -6.78
CA ILE A 166 6.08 -5.94 -6.83
C ILE A 166 4.57 -5.75 -7.01
N LEU A 167 3.98 -6.54 -7.89
CA LEU A 167 2.54 -6.73 -7.92
C LEU A 167 2.14 -7.63 -6.75
N LEU A 168 1.53 -7.04 -5.72
CA LEU A 168 1.16 -7.70 -4.48
C LEU A 168 -0.17 -8.46 -4.59
N ALA A 169 -1.17 -7.90 -5.27
CA ALA A 169 -2.50 -8.50 -5.33
C ALA A 169 -3.31 -8.05 -6.55
N TYR A 170 -4.34 -8.84 -6.88
CA TYR A 170 -5.48 -8.43 -7.69
C TYR A 170 -6.71 -8.39 -6.81
N LEU A 171 -7.30 -7.20 -6.68
CA LEU A 171 -8.54 -6.99 -5.94
C LEU A 171 -9.75 -7.46 -6.77
N PRO A 172 -10.87 -7.82 -6.11
CA PRO A 172 -12.07 -8.24 -6.80
C PRO A 172 -12.65 -7.08 -7.61
N VAL A 173 -12.96 -7.33 -8.88
CA VAL A 173 -13.56 -6.33 -9.79
C VAL A 173 -14.99 -6.70 -10.21
N GLU A 174 -15.49 -7.82 -9.72
CA GLU A 174 -16.81 -8.34 -10.05
C GLU A 174 -17.91 -7.35 -9.66
N LYS A 175 -18.85 -7.17 -10.59
CA LYS A 175 -19.99 -6.29 -10.37
C LYS A 175 -20.90 -6.97 -9.36
N VAL A 176 -20.92 -6.45 -8.13
CA VAL A 176 -22.05 -6.61 -7.20
C VAL A 176 -23.34 -6.48 -8.02
N GLN A 177 -24.16 -7.53 -8.03
CA GLN A 177 -25.33 -7.60 -8.90
C GLN A 177 -26.25 -6.39 -8.67
N ARG A 178 -26.49 -5.61 -9.73
CA ARG A 178 -27.28 -4.36 -9.68
C ARG A 178 -28.79 -4.59 -9.78
N VAL A 179 -29.23 -5.83 -9.88
CA VAL A 179 -30.56 -6.17 -10.42
C VAL A 179 -31.72 -5.66 -9.53
N SER A 180 -31.46 -5.34 -8.26
CA SER A 180 -32.48 -4.83 -7.33
C SER A 180 -32.00 -3.75 -6.34
N LEU A 181 -30.73 -3.34 -6.39
CA LEU A 181 -30.12 -2.48 -5.37
C LEU A 181 -29.91 -1.04 -5.84
N GLY A 182 -30.26 -0.07 -4.99
CA GLY A 182 -29.99 1.34 -5.22
C GLY A 182 -28.48 1.65 -5.33
N LYS A 183 -28.11 2.66 -6.13
CA LYS A 183 -26.69 3.04 -6.40
C LYS A 183 -25.85 3.22 -5.13
N LYS A 184 -26.44 3.75 -4.05
CA LYS A 184 -25.76 3.97 -2.76
C LYS A 184 -25.37 2.65 -2.08
N VAL A 185 -26.26 1.66 -2.10
CA VAL A 185 -26.03 0.33 -1.48
C VAL A 185 -24.93 -0.40 -2.22
N VAL A 186 -24.98 -0.41 -3.54
CA VAL A 186 -23.92 -1.01 -4.38
C VAL A 186 -22.56 -0.36 -4.11
N SER A 187 -22.51 0.98 -3.99
CA SER A 187 -21.28 1.69 -3.65
C SER A 187 -20.76 1.31 -2.27
N ALA A 188 -21.63 1.21 -1.26
CA ALA A 188 -21.22 0.84 0.10
C ALA A 188 -20.69 -0.60 0.15
N GLN A 189 -21.34 -1.53 -0.54
CA GLN A 189 -20.88 -2.92 -0.66
C GLN A 189 -19.52 -3.01 -1.35
N TYR A 190 -19.29 -2.23 -2.41
CA TYR A 190 -17.98 -2.17 -3.06
C TYR A 190 -16.90 -1.60 -2.14
N GLN A 191 -17.20 -0.55 -1.38
CA GLN A 191 -16.28 -0.01 -0.38
C GLN A 191 -15.95 -1.06 0.68
N GLN A 192 -16.95 -1.77 1.21
CA GLN A 192 -16.75 -2.84 2.17
C GLN A 192 -15.85 -3.95 1.60
N LEU A 193 -16.10 -4.38 0.36
CA LEU A 193 -15.31 -5.38 -0.32
C LEU A 193 -13.84 -4.97 -0.47
N PHE A 194 -13.61 -3.75 -0.96
CA PHE A 194 -12.27 -3.18 -1.09
C PHE A 194 -11.52 -3.17 0.25
N HIS A 195 -12.16 -2.66 1.31
CA HIS A 195 -11.53 -2.57 2.64
C HIS A 195 -11.31 -3.93 3.29
N THR A 196 -12.21 -4.89 3.07
CA THR A 196 -12.06 -6.28 3.56
C THR A 196 -10.90 -6.97 2.83
N ALA A 197 -10.80 -6.78 1.52
CA ALA A 197 -9.70 -7.31 0.71
C ALA A 197 -8.35 -6.75 1.15
N MET A 198 -8.24 -5.43 1.26
CA MET A 198 -7.02 -4.75 1.71
C MET A 198 -6.67 -5.15 3.15
N SER A 199 -7.65 -5.23 4.06
CA SER A 199 -7.40 -5.70 5.44
C SER A 199 -6.86 -7.13 5.48
N THR A 200 -7.33 -8.00 4.58
CA THR A 200 -6.88 -9.40 4.48
C THR A 200 -5.43 -9.48 3.99
N ILE A 201 -5.07 -8.70 2.97
CA ILE A 201 -3.72 -8.65 2.41
C ILE A 201 -2.72 -8.05 3.40
N PHE A 202 -3.12 -7.01 4.13
CA PHE A 202 -2.25 -6.27 5.06
C PHE A 202 -2.26 -6.82 6.49
N ALA A 203 -3.04 -7.87 6.78
CA ALA A 203 -3.11 -8.44 8.12
C ALA A 203 -1.73 -8.81 8.71
N PRO A 204 -0.80 -9.47 7.97
CA PRO A 204 0.53 -9.80 8.49
C PRO A 204 1.37 -8.57 8.83
N LEU A 205 1.12 -7.44 8.16
CA LEU A 205 1.88 -6.21 8.34
C LEU A 205 1.69 -5.61 9.74
N LYS A 206 0.56 -5.88 10.41
CA LYS A 206 0.29 -5.34 11.75
C LYS A 206 1.30 -5.87 12.76
N ASP A 207 1.50 -7.19 12.78
CA ASP A 207 2.47 -7.82 13.68
C ASP A 207 3.90 -7.46 13.29
N ALA A 208 4.22 -7.57 12.00
CA ALA A 208 5.52 -7.24 11.45
C ALA A 208 5.96 -5.79 11.75
N GLY A 209 5.06 -4.82 11.63
CA GLY A 209 5.35 -3.42 11.94
C GLY A 209 5.61 -3.17 13.42
N LEU A 210 4.93 -3.91 14.31
CA LEU A 210 5.05 -3.77 15.76
C LEU A 210 6.27 -4.49 16.32
N ASN A 211 6.44 -5.76 15.96
CA ASN A 211 7.46 -6.65 16.52
C ASN A 211 8.74 -6.70 15.67
N GLY A 212 8.67 -6.24 14.42
CA GLY A 212 9.78 -6.30 13.48
C GLY A 212 10.02 -7.71 12.95
N VAL A 213 10.51 -7.80 11.72
CA VAL A 213 10.84 -9.06 11.04
C VAL A 213 12.34 -9.08 10.76
N GLU A 214 12.98 -10.23 10.91
CA GLU A 214 14.37 -10.39 10.47
C GLU A 214 14.41 -10.53 8.96
N LEU A 215 15.05 -9.57 8.31
CA LEU A 215 15.25 -9.56 6.86
C LEU A 215 16.74 -9.68 6.55
N THR A 216 17.06 -10.50 5.56
CA THR A 216 18.42 -10.65 5.04
C THR A 216 18.59 -9.70 3.86
N SER A 217 19.62 -8.86 3.87
CA SER A 217 19.98 -8.00 2.74
C SER A 217 20.55 -8.82 1.59
N GLY A 218 20.67 -8.23 0.40
CA GLY A 218 21.36 -8.87 -0.73
C GLY A 218 22.83 -9.25 -0.46
N SER A 219 23.45 -8.65 0.57
CA SER A 219 24.81 -8.98 1.04
C SER A 219 24.85 -10.10 2.08
N GLY A 220 23.70 -10.64 2.49
CA GLY A 220 23.60 -11.68 3.52
C GLY A 220 23.54 -11.15 4.96
N ALA A 221 23.53 -9.83 5.16
CA ALA A 221 23.42 -9.24 6.49
C ALA A 221 21.98 -9.31 7.00
N VAL A 222 21.79 -9.81 8.22
CA VAL A 222 20.47 -9.88 8.86
C VAL A 222 20.22 -8.61 9.66
N CYS A 223 19.09 -7.96 9.43
CA CYS A 223 18.64 -6.83 10.24
C CYS A 223 17.18 -6.98 10.66
N ARG A 224 16.86 -6.44 11.84
CA ARG A 224 15.48 -6.35 12.32
C ARG A 224 14.80 -5.15 11.68
N VAL A 225 13.81 -5.41 10.84
CA VAL A 225 13.13 -4.42 10.02
C VAL A 225 11.66 -4.30 10.42
N HIS A 226 11.19 -3.07 10.58
CA HIS A 226 9.80 -2.75 10.90
C HIS A 226 9.12 -2.20 9.64
N PRO A 227 8.40 -3.05 8.87
CA PRO A 227 7.66 -2.60 7.71
C PRO A 227 6.41 -1.82 8.15
N ILE A 228 6.30 -0.56 7.71
CA ILE A 228 5.22 0.35 8.11
C ILE A 228 4.66 1.03 6.86
N LEU A 229 3.35 0.99 6.69
CA LEU A 229 2.67 1.73 5.62
C LEU A 229 2.92 3.23 5.74
N ALA A 230 3.65 3.79 4.78
CA ALA A 230 4.10 5.18 4.78
C ALA A 230 3.33 6.04 3.77
N ALA A 231 3.00 5.49 2.60
CA ALA A 231 2.28 6.20 1.57
C ALA A 231 1.33 5.30 0.79
N TYR A 232 0.19 5.86 0.41
CA TYR A 232 -0.75 5.27 -0.53
C TYR A 232 -0.89 6.20 -1.74
N VAL A 233 -0.49 5.71 -2.91
CA VAL A 233 -0.50 6.45 -4.17
C VAL A 233 -1.71 5.99 -4.99
N ALA A 234 -2.62 6.92 -5.19
CA ALA A 234 -3.85 6.74 -5.94
C ALA A 234 -4.26 8.08 -6.54
N ASP A 235 -5.07 8.05 -7.59
CA ASP A 235 -5.80 9.21 -8.07
C ASP A 235 -6.97 9.56 -7.12
N TYR A 236 -7.67 10.65 -7.42
CA TYR A 236 -8.62 11.25 -6.48
C TYR A 236 -9.80 10.33 -6.08
N PRO A 237 -10.51 9.66 -7.01
CA PRO A 237 -11.62 8.79 -6.63
C PRO A 237 -11.18 7.63 -5.73
N GLU A 238 -10.00 7.07 -6.00
CA GLU A 238 -9.38 5.98 -5.26
C GLU A 238 -8.88 6.46 -3.90
N GLN A 239 -8.33 7.68 -3.79
CA GLN A 239 -8.03 8.30 -2.51
C GLN A 239 -9.29 8.45 -1.65
N CYS A 240 -10.42 8.84 -2.26
CA CYS A 240 -11.70 8.91 -1.56
C CYS A 240 -12.16 7.52 -1.08
N LEU A 241 -12.01 6.49 -1.92
CA LEU A 241 -12.30 5.10 -1.56
C LEU A 241 -11.46 4.62 -0.36
N VAL A 242 -10.15 4.84 -0.41
CA VAL A 242 -9.18 4.43 0.62
C VAL A 242 -9.42 5.15 1.95
N THR A 243 -9.79 6.43 1.90
CA THR A 243 -10.03 7.24 3.11
C THR A 243 -11.49 7.21 3.59
N CYS A 244 -12.35 6.44 2.93
CA CYS A 244 -13.80 6.42 3.15
C CYS A 244 -14.44 7.82 3.07
N SER A 245 -13.86 8.74 2.29
CA SER A 245 -14.34 10.11 2.16
C SER A 245 -15.30 10.26 0.97
N LYS A 246 -16.20 11.24 1.06
CA LYS A 246 -17.15 11.53 -0.02
C LYS A 246 -16.42 12.17 -1.19
N GLN A 247 -16.80 11.83 -2.41
CA GLN A 247 -16.35 12.56 -3.59
C GLN A 247 -16.69 14.04 -3.47
N LYS A 248 -15.85 14.90 -4.06
CA LYS A 248 -15.92 16.36 -3.95
C LYS A 248 -15.63 16.89 -2.53
N THR A 249 -14.91 16.13 -1.71
CA THR A 249 -14.33 16.60 -0.44
C THR A 249 -12.83 16.31 -0.41
N CYS A 250 -12.09 16.93 0.50
CA CYS A 250 -10.68 16.60 0.66
C CYS A 250 -10.50 15.24 1.38
N PRO A 251 -9.69 14.30 0.84
CA PRO A 251 -9.41 13.03 1.49
C PRO A 251 -8.41 13.18 2.66
N LYS A 252 -7.73 14.33 2.78
CA LYS A 252 -6.69 14.59 3.80
C LYS A 252 -7.20 15.43 4.97
N CYS A 253 -8.08 16.39 4.73
CA CYS A 253 -8.64 17.30 5.74
C CYS A 253 -10.16 17.33 5.69
N THR A 254 -10.78 18.04 6.63
CA THR A 254 -12.23 18.15 6.75
C THR A 254 -12.89 19.12 5.77
N ALA A 255 -12.12 19.72 4.85
CA ALA A 255 -12.64 20.63 3.83
C ALA A 255 -13.74 19.98 2.97
N GLY A 256 -14.90 20.65 2.91
CA GLY A 256 -16.05 20.27 2.11
C GLY A 256 -15.96 20.78 0.67
N LEU A 257 -17.03 20.57 -0.11
CA LEU A 257 -17.09 20.94 -1.52
C LEU A 257 -16.89 22.45 -1.76
N THR A 258 -17.49 23.29 -0.92
CA THR A 258 -17.39 24.76 -1.00
C THR A 258 -16.04 25.30 -0.56
N ASP A 259 -15.25 24.48 0.13
CA ASP A 259 -13.99 24.88 0.74
C ASP A 259 -12.77 24.52 -0.13
N ILE A 260 -12.99 23.69 -1.16
CA ILE A 260 -11.92 23.29 -2.09
C ILE A 260 -11.47 24.52 -2.88
N GLY A 261 -10.18 24.85 -2.78
CA GLY A 261 -9.58 26.03 -3.38
C GLY A 261 -9.40 27.21 -2.42
N SER A 262 -9.96 27.10 -1.20
CA SER A 262 -9.67 28.06 -0.13
C SER A 262 -8.24 27.92 0.39
N SER A 263 -7.63 29.04 0.77
CA SER A 263 -6.33 29.06 1.48
C SER A 263 -6.47 28.75 2.97
N ALA A 264 -7.70 28.58 3.48
CA ALA A 264 -7.95 28.26 4.88
C ALA A 264 -7.38 26.89 5.27
N GLU A 265 -6.79 26.81 6.47
CA GLU A 265 -6.33 25.55 7.01
C GLU A 265 -7.48 24.78 7.65
N PHE A 266 -7.74 23.58 7.14
CA PHE A 266 -8.73 22.66 7.71
C PHE A 266 -8.06 21.56 8.53
N PRO A 267 -8.65 21.14 9.65
CA PRO A 267 -8.17 20.01 10.43
C PRO A 267 -7.96 18.76 9.58
N LYS A 268 -6.86 18.04 9.84
CA LYS A 268 -6.59 16.76 9.18
C LYS A 268 -7.62 15.71 9.62
N ARG A 269 -8.02 14.84 8.69
CA ARG A 269 -8.86 13.69 9.03
C ARG A 269 -8.09 12.74 9.95
N THR A 270 -8.78 12.19 10.93
CA THR A 270 -8.27 11.15 11.83
C THR A 270 -9.14 9.90 11.70
N PRO A 271 -8.64 8.68 11.97
CA PRO A 271 -9.46 7.49 11.91
C PRO A 271 -10.64 7.52 12.88
N LYS A 272 -10.45 8.12 14.06
CA LYS A 272 -11.54 8.31 15.02
C LYS A 272 -12.65 9.19 14.44
N GLY A 273 -12.29 10.38 13.93
CA GLY A 273 -13.27 11.29 13.31
C GLY A 273 -13.92 10.69 12.07
N GLN A 274 -13.17 9.93 11.26
CA GLN A 274 -13.74 9.26 10.09
C GLN A 274 -14.72 8.15 10.49
N LYS A 275 -14.42 7.39 11.55
CA LYS A 275 -15.33 6.40 12.11
C LYS A 275 -16.61 7.04 12.63
N GLU A 276 -16.51 8.15 13.37
CA GLU A 276 -17.66 8.92 13.84
C GLU A 276 -18.55 9.40 12.68
N ILE A 277 -17.94 9.91 11.59
CA ILE A 277 -18.68 10.30 10.38
C ILE A 277 -19.38 9.10 9.73
N MET A 278 -18.72 7.94 9.66
CA MET A 278 -19.31 6.72 9.10
C MET A 278 -20.46 6.20 9.94
N ASP A 279 -20.32 6.20 11.27
CA ASP A 279 -21.36 5.74 12.20
C ASP A 279 -22.57 6.69 12.18
N ALA A 280 -22.35 8.02 12.13
CA ALA A 280 -23.42 8.99 11.94
C ALA A 280 -24.17 8.80 10.61
N ALA A 281 -23.46 8.46 9.53
CA ALA A 281 -24.06 8.18 8.23
C ALA A 281 -24.90 6.91 8.23
N ARG A 282 -24.52 5.88 9.00
CA ARG A 282 -25.32 4.66 9.16
C ARG A 282 -26.64 4.93 9.88
N ASN A 283 -26.65 5.83 10.85
CA ASN A 283 -27.85 6.16 11.63
C ASN A 283 -28.86 7.07 10.88
N THR A 284 -28.46 7.63 9.73
CA THR A 284 -29.29 8.52 8.91
C THR A 284 -29.81 7.86 7.63
N THR A 285 -29.50 6.58 7.41
CA THR A 285 -29.91 5.81 6.22
C THR A 285 -30.79 4.64 6.63
#